data_AF-A0A7R9Z680-F1
#
_entry.id   AF-A0A7R9Z680-F1
#
_cell.length_a   1.000
_cell.length_b   1.000
_cell.length_c   1.000
_cell.angle_alpha   90.00
_cell.angle_beta   90.00
_cell.angle_gamma   90.00
#
_symmetry.space_group_name_H-M   'P 1'
#
loop_
_entity.id
_entity.type
_entity.pdbx_description
1 polymer ?
#
loop_
_entity_poly.entity_id
_entity_poly.type
_entity_poly.pdbx_seq_one_letter_code
_entity_poly.pdbx_strand_id
1 'polypeptide(L)'
;SRPLQHSGRDRRQTGRCAGRSTRPFPPPPSFSMASLARAARLAPALLLAAMLYGASAATDVNVDDGTLTSRTLLADIFPFCRCTDYSCMSNPYSLEIQTKATATGTAVTMTITGKPLPTSYSGCYADLVDRVHRVALLTYSSCSAAWSDVKVNGIDPVPAPLFKPYGGQAELKISFPEMPHSEAVGSVITFNLAGSCPDLVSFTGPYVSYSMAESNYNKCCPVCYETPTTQSPPPPPPSPSPPSPPPPSPPLPP
;
A
#
# COMPACT_ATOMS: atom_id res chain seq x y z
N SER A 1 -3.57 -53.88 -21.56
CA SER A 1 -3.55 -52.77 -22.53
C SER A 1 -3.45 -51.46 -21.78
N ARG A 2 -2.53 -50.57 -22.20
CA ARG A 2 -1.94 -49.45 -21.44
C ARG A 2 -2.93 -48.31 -21.06
N PRO A 3 -2.66 -47.55 -19.98
CA PRO A 3 -3.38 -46.32 -19.68
C PRO A 3 -2.79 -45.11 -20.43
N LEU A 4 -3.67 -44.20 -20.86
CA LEU A 4 -3.36 -42.93 -21.51
C LEU A 4 -2.90 -41.90 -20.46
N GLN A 5 -1.62 -41.54 -20.50
CA GLN A 5 -1.06 -40.36 -19.84
C GLN A 5 -1.48 -39.10 -20.60
N HIS A 6 -2.05 -38.12 -19.89
CA HIS A 6 -2.17 -36.75 -20.37
C HIS A 6 -1.13 -35.88 -19.68
N SER A 7 -0.06 -35.61 -20.42
CA SER A 7 1.02 -34.68 -20.09
C SER A 7 0.63 -33.28 -20.59
N GLY A 8 -0.01 -32.47 -19.73
CA GLY A 8 -0.22 -31.05 -19.96
C GLY A 8 1.05 -30.26 -19.62
N ARG A 9 1.73 -29.73 -20.63
CA ARG A 9 2.89 -28.83 -20.49
C ARG A 9 2.45 -27.48 -19.91
N ASP A 10 2.82 -27.23 -18.65
CA ASP A 10 2.84 -25.88 -18.08
C ASP A 10 3.90 -25.02 -18.80
N ARG A 11 3.44 -24.09 -19.64
CA ARG A 11 4.28 -23.00 -20.14
C ARG A 11 4.57 -22.06 -18.98
N ARG A 12 5.73 -22.22 -18.34
CA ARG A 12 6.33 -21.19 -17.49
C ARG A 12 6.65 -19.96 -18.34
N GLN A 13 5.73 -18.98 -18.36
CA GLN A 13 6.05 -17.61 -18.72
C GLN A 13 6.92 -17.02 -17.60
N THR A 14 8.23 -17.13 -17.77
CA THR A 14 9.18 -16.36 -16.98
C THR A 14 9.24 -14.96 -17.58
N GLY A 15 8.40 -14.05 -17.07
CA GLY A 15 8.52 -12.63 -17.35
C GLY A 15 9.91 -12.16 -16.93
N ARG A 16 10.72 -11.73 -17.89
CA ARG A 16 12.05 -11.18 -17.63
C ARG A 16 11.87 -9.78 -17.06
N CYS A 17 11.98 -9.64 -15.74
CA CYS A 17 12.15 -8.33 -15.11
C CYS A 17 13.44 -7.69 -15.67
N ALA A 18 13.33 -6.48 -16.22
CA ALA A 18 14.44 -5.77 -16.81
C ALA A 18 15.56 -5.54 -15.77
N GLY A 19 16.61 -6.36 -15.85
CA GLY A 19 17.82 -6.20 -15.06
C GLY A 19 18.55 -4.92 -15.50
N ARG A 20 18.31 -3.82 -14.81
CA ARG A 20 19.18 -2.64 -14.93
C ARG A 20 20.47 -2.95 -14.17
N SER A 21 21.51 -3.27 -14.95
CA SER A 21 22.89 -3.49 -14.57
C SER A 21 23.36 -2.51 -13.48
N THR A 22 23.61 -3.02 -12.28
CA THR A 22 24.38 -2.32 -11.24
C THR A 22 25.84 -2.30 -11.68
N ARG A 23 26.29 -1.19 -12.28
CA ARG A 23 27.72 -0.90 -12.31
C ARG A 23 28.19 -0.62 -10.88
N PRO A 24 29.35 -1.14 -10.46
CA PRO A 24 29.89 -0.84 -9.15
C PRO A 24 30.17 0.66 -9.02
N PHE A 25 29.68 1.26 -7.94
CA PHE A 25 30.05 2.62 -7.54
C PHE A 25 31.55 2.65 -7.19
N PRO A 26 32.32 3.65 -7.65
CA PRO A 26 33.68 3.85 -7.17
C PRO A 26 33.66 4.23 -5.68
N PRO A 27 34.68 3.83 -4.90
CA PRO A 27 34.77 4.19 -3.49
C PRO A 27 34.89 5.71 -3.31
N PRO A 28 34.42 6.26 -2.19
CA PRO A 28 34.56 7.68 -1.89
C PRO A 28 36.05 8.06 -1.72
N PRO A 29 36.48 9.25 -2.19
CA PRO A 29 37.83 9.72 -1.92
C PRO A 29 38.03 9.97 -0.44
N SER A 30 39.15 9.49 0.08
CA SER A 30 39.63 9.74 1.44
C SER A 30 40.01 11.22 1.56
N PHE A 31 39.24 12.00 2.30
CA PHE A 31 39.60 13.38 2.61
C PHE A 31 40.64 13.40 3.73
N SER A 32 41.89 13.69 3.36
CA SER A 32 42.96 14.05 4.27
C SER A 32 42.77 15.49 4.72
N MET A 33 42.54 15.71 6.03
CA MET A 33 42.60 17.05 6.61
C MET A 33 44.06 17.41 6.87
N ALA A 34 44.64 18.19 5.95
CA ALA A 34 45.88 18.89 6.20
C ALA A 34 45.79 20.31 5.63
N SER A 35 45.71 21.26 6.56
CA SER A 35 46.35 22.57 6.58
C SER A 35 46.36 23.50 5.35
N LEU A 36 45.83 24.68 5.65
CA LEU A 36 46.39 26.02 5.43
C LEU A 36 46.20 26.76 4.09
N ALA A 37 45.78 28.00 4.31
CA ALA A 37 46.25 29.25 3.69
C ALA A 37 45.57 29.73 2.40
N ARG A 38 44.73 30.76 2.60
CA ARG A 38 44.69 32.03 1.87
C ARG A 38 45.12 31.99 0.39
N ALA A 39 44.15 32.12 -0.50
CA ALA A 39 44.32 32.93 -1.72
C ALA A 39 43.02 33.67 -2.02
N ALA A 40 43.16 34.97 -2.24
CA ALA A 40 42.10 35.94 -2.40
C ALA A 40 41.78 36.16 -3.88
N ARG A 41 40.48 36.36 -4.17
CA ARG A 41 39.86 37.20 -5.21
C ARG A 41 40.09 36.84 -6.70
N LEU A 42 39.10 37.31 -7.49
CA LEU A 42 38.91 37.28 -8.96
C LEU A 42 38.16 36.02 -9.42
N ALA A 43 37.07 36.05 -10.19
CA ALA A 43 36.33 37.09 -10.88
C ALA A 43 34.91 36.54 -11.22
N PRO A 44 33.94 37.40 -11.59
CA PRO A 44 32.55 37.03 -11.86
C PRO A 44 32.30 36.66 -13.34
N ALA A 45 31.10 36.14 -13.60
CA ALA A 45 30.38 36.11 -14.88
C ALA A 45 30.81 35.11 -15.97
N LEU A 46 29.96 34.09 -16.20
CA LEU A 46 29.68 33.46 -17.50
C LEU A 46 28.29 32.81 -17.40
N LEU A 47 27.24 33.57 -17.69
CA LEU A 47 26.52 33.64 -18.98
C LEU A 47 25.97 32.28 -19.49
N LEU A 48 24.64 32.17 -19.39
CA LEU A 48 23.70 31.69 -20.41
C LEU A 48 24.21 30.69 -21.47
N ALA A 49 23.76 29.44 -21.37
CA ALA A 49 23.32 28.64 -22.53
C ALA A 49 22.50 27.42 -22.07
N ALA A 50 21.53 27.02 -22.90
CA ALA A 50 20.66 25.83 -22.79
C ALA A 50 19.27 26.01 -22.13
N MET A 51 18.52 27.00 -22.62
CA MET A 51 17.11 26.74 -22.95
C MET A 51 17.04 26.23 -24.40
N LEU A 52 16.04 25.37 -24.68
CA LEU A 52 15.70 24.72 -25.95
C LEU A 52 16.40 23.37 -26.19
N TYR A 53 15.71 22.28 -25.85
CA TYR A 53 15.23 21.26 -26.80
C TYR A 53 14.67 20.08 -26.01
N GLY A 54 13.41 19.72 -26.29
CA GLY A 54 12.80 18.50 -25.75
C GLY A 54 11.30 18.57 -25.55
N ALA A 55 10.55 18.96 -26.58
CA ALA A 55 9.15 18.59 -26.67
C ALA A 55 9.07 17.05 -26.76
N SER A 56 8.74 16.39 -25.67
CA SER A 56 8.29 15.00 -25.70
C SER A 56 6.77 15.00 -25.84
N ALA A 57 6.34 14.49 -26.99
CA ALA A 57 4.96 14.27 -27.38
C ALA A 57 4.13 13.71 -26.21
N ALA A 58 3.05 14.41 -25.86
CA ALA A 58 1.91 13.79 -25.24
C ALA A 58 1.33 12.83 -26.28
N THR A 59 1.60 11.54 -26.14
CA THR A 59 0.74 10.55 -26.75
C THR A 59 -0.56 10.58 -25.96
N ASP A 60 -1.59 11.17 -26.57
CA ASP A 60 -2.98 10.92 -26.20
C ASP A 60 -3.19 9.40 -26.13
N VAL A 61 -3.24 8.89 -24.91
CA VAL A 61 -3.72 7.53 -24.67
C VAL A 61 -5.24 7.64 -24.72
N ASN A 62 -5.80 7.28 -25.87
CA ASN A 62 -7.23 7.08 -26.03
C ASN A 62 -7.66 6.02 -25.00
N VAL A 63 -8.38 6.45 -23.96
CA VAL A 63 -8.99 5.54 -22.99
C VAL A 63 -10.27 5.03 -23.63
N ASP A 64 -10.12 4.01 -24.47
CA ASP A 64 -11.24 3.20 -24.91
C ASP A 64 -11.71 2.34 -23.73
N ASP A 65 -13.00 2.45 -23.46
CA ASP A 65 -13.77 1.70 -22.48
C ASP A 65 -13.77 0.20 -22.86
N GLY A 66 -12.73 -0.50 -22.41
CA GLY A 66 -12.42 -1.87 -22.80
C GLY A 66 -11.77 -2.65 -21.68
N THR A 67 -12.60 -3.21 -20.80
CA THR A 67 -12.43 -4.53 -20.17
C THR A 67 -10.98 -5.00 -19.88
N LEU A 68 -10.52 -4.79 -18.64
CA LEU A 68 -9.66 -5.70 -17.85
C LEU A 68 -8.34 -6.24 -18.45
N THR A 69 -7.83 -5.69 -19.55
CA THR A 69 -6.54 -6.14 -20.14
C THR A 69 -5.34 -5.33 -19.66
N SER A 70 -5.55 -4.26 -18.87
CA SER A 70 -4.49 -3.43 -18.27
C SER A 70 -3.93 -3.99 -16.94
N ARG A 71 -4.09 -5.29 -16.66
CA ARG A 71 -3.48 -5.93 -15.46
C ARG A 71 -2.04 -6.39 -15.70
N THR A 72 -1.61 -6.54 -16.95
CA THR A 72 -0.30 -7.11 -17.29
C THR A 72 0.84 -6.08 -17.30
N LEU A 73 0.54 -4.79 -17.53
CA LEU A 73 1.56 -3.73 -17.58
C LEU A 73 2.06 -3.28 -16.19
N LEU A 74 1.32 -3.57 -15.12
CA LEU A 74 1.73 -3.24 -13.75
C LEU A 74 2.56 -4.36 -13.09
N ALA A 75 2.60 -5.57 -13.66
CA ALA A 75 3.48 -6.65 -13.19
C ALA A 75 4.98 -6.37 -13.48
N ASP A 76 5.26 -5.52 -14.47
CA ASP A 76 6.63 -5.08 -14.80
C ASP A 76 7.09 -3.84 -14.02
N ILE A 77 6.20 -3.19 -13.26
CA ILE A 77 6.49 -1.96 -12.52
C ILE A 77 5.98 -2.09 -11.08
N PHE A 78 6.51 -3.06 -10.33
CA PHE A 78 6.61 -3.01 -8.86
C PHE A 78 7.49 -4.18 -8.33
N PRO A 79 8.17 -4.08 -7.18
CA PRO A 79 9.25 -4.97 -6.73
C PRO A 79 8.79 -6.37 -6.30
N PHE A 80 7.57 -6.75 -6.68
CA PHE A 80 7.07 -8.11 -6.53
C PHE A 80 7.75 -9.06 -7.53
N CYS A 81 8.79 -8.66 -8.25
CA CYS A 81 9.57 -9.40 -9.26
C CYS A 81 10.18 -10.76 -8.83
N ARG A 82 9.83 -11.29 -7.65
CA ARG A 82 10.26 -12.60 -7.15
C ARG A 82 9.09 -13.53 -6.80
N CYS A 83 7.87 -13.07 -6.99
CA CYS A 83 6.69 -13.83 -6.60
C CYS A 83 6.35 -14.83 -7.69
N THR A 84 5.96 -16.04 -7.29
CA THR A 84 5.54 -17.11 -8.19
C THR A 84 4.10 -16.93 -8.66
N ASP A 85 3.32 -16.13 -7.95
CA ASP A 85 1.93 -15.81 -8.26
C ASP A 85 1.57 -14.40 -7.79
N TYR A 86 0.84 -13.68 -8.65
CA TYR A 86 0.36 -12.31 -8.46
C TYR A 86 -1.17 -12.21 -8.51
N SER A 87 -1.85 -13.32 -8.82
CA SER A 87 -3.30 -13.33 -8.98
C SER A 87 -3.99 -13.04 -7.64
N CYS A 88 -4.87 -12.04 -7.60
CA CYS A 88 -5.67 -11.76 -6.40
C CYS A 88 -6.52 -12.96 -5.96
N MET A 89 -6.88 -13.86 -6.88
CA MET A 89 -7.60 -15.10 -6.54
C MET A 89 -6.78 -16.06 -5.68
N SER A 90 -5.45 -15.92 -5.69
CA SER A 90 -4.53 -16.68 -4.84
C SER A 90 -4.36 -16.06 -3.46
N ASN A 91 -5.04 -14.95 -3.16
CA ASN A 91 -5.09 -14.37 -1.82
C ASN A 91 -6.33 -14.89 -1.06
N PRO A 92 -6.18 -15.61 0.06
CA PRO A 92 -7.29 -16.03 0.91
C PRO A 92 -7.88 -14.88 1.75
N TYR A 93 -7.34 -13.66 1.64
CA TYR A 93 -7.75 -12.52 2.44
C TYR A 93 -8.23 -11.34 1.58
N SER A 94 -9.12 -10.53 2.16
CA SER A 94 -9.47 -9.17 1.74
C SER A 94 -9.17 -8.16 2.85
N LEU A 95 -9.12 -6.87 2.53
CA LEU A 95 -9.02 -5.81 3.52
C LEU A 95 -10.33 -5.02 3.58
N GLU A 96 -10.96 -4.95 4.75
CA GLU A 96 -12.00 -3.96 5.00
C GLU A 96 -11.33 -2.67 5.44
N ILE A 97 -11.49 -1.59 4.66
CA ILE A 97 -10.74 -0.35 4.89
C ILE A 97 -11.70 0.76 5.31
N GLN A 98 -11.46 1.27 6.51
CA GLN A 98 -12.20 2.38 7.09
C GLN A 98 -11.26 3.56 7.31
N THR A 99 -11.74 4.77 7.02
CA THR A 99 -11.02 6.02 7.26
C THR A 99 -11.82 6.94 8.16
N LYS A 100 -11.13 7.61 9.09
CA LYS A 100 -11.72 8.61 9.98
C LYS A 100 -10.87 9.88 9.97
N ALA A 101 -11.49 11.02 9.64
CA ALA A 101 -10.82 12.31 9.72
C ALA A 101 -10.40 12.62 11.17
N THR A 102 -9.21 13.22 11.30
CA THR A 102 -8.63 13.69 12.56
C THR A 102 -8.23 15.16 12.42
N ALA A 103 -7.78 15.80 13.50
CA ALA A 103 -7.38 17.21 13.45
C ALA A 103 -6.20 17.49 12.51
N THR A 104 -5.33 16.50 12.27
CA THR A 104 -4.07 16.66 11.54
C THR A 104 -3.99 15.84 10.25
N GLY A 105 -5.05 15.11 9.89
CA GLY A 105 -5.09 14.22 8.73
C GLY A 105 -6.12 13.11 8.91
N THR A 106 -5.78 11.86 8.58
CA THR A 106 -6.73 10.73 8.56
C THR A 106 -6.20 9.52 9.32
N ALA A 107 -6.99 8.98 10.24
CA ALA A 107 -6.75 7.66 10.80
C ALA A 107 -7.30 6.59 9.84
N VAL A 108 -6.46 5.61 9.50
CA VAL A 108 -6.80 4.50 8.62
C VAL A 108 -6.82 3.22 9.44
N THR A 109 -7.89 2.46 9.29
CA THR A 109 -8.08 1.14 9.89
C THR A 109 -8.30 0.13 8.77
N MET A 110 -7.48 -0.91 8.72
CA MET A 110 -7.62 -2.02 7.79
C MET A 110 -7.85 -3.31 8.59
N THR A 111 -9.01 -3.93 8.41
CA THR A 111 -9.33 -5.22 9.02
C THR A 111 -9.13 -6.33 8.01
N ILE A 112 -8.34 -7.35 8.37
CA ILE A 112 -8.13 -8.51 7.53
C ILE A 112 -9.40 -9.39 7.59
N THR A 113 -10.00 -9.66 6.44
CA THR A 113 -11.18 -10.51 6.31
C THR A 113 -10.84 -11.77 5.53
N GLY A 114 -11.40 -12.91 5.93
CA GLY A 114 -11.23 -14.17 5.20
C GLY A 114 -12.15 -14.22 3.98
N LYS A 115 -11.61 -14.66 2.84
CA LYS A 115 -12.40 -14.99 1.65
C LYS A 115 -12.91 -16.43 1.74
N PRO A 116 -14.07 -16.75 1.16
CA PRO A 116 -14.53 -18.13 1.06
C PRO A 116 -13.47 -19.01 0.39
N LEU A 117 -13.32 -20.24 0.88
CA LEU A 117 -12.45 -21.23 0.26
C LEU A 117 -12.97 -21.54 -1.15
N PRO A 118 -12.19 -21.29 -2.21
CA PRO A 118 -12.64 -21.62 -3.55
C PRO A 118 -12.60 -23.14 -3.77
N THR A 119 -13.36 -23.63 -4.74
CA THR A 119 -13.42 -25.05 -5.10
C THR A 119 -12.08 -25.62 -5.59
N SER A 120 -11.21 -24.75 -6.11
CA SER A 120 -9.83 -25.04 -6.48
C SER A 120 -8.98 -23.82 -6.14
N TYR A 121 -7.82 -24.04 -5.52
CA TYR A 121 -6.91 -22.98 -5.11
C TYR A 121 -5.47 -23.28 -5.53
N SER A 122 -4.69 -22.22 -5.73
CA SER A 122 -3.28 -22.31 -6.09
C SER A 122 -2.43 -22.69 -4.87
N GLY A 123 -1.20 -23.17 -5.10
CA GLY A 123 -0.26 -23.39 -3.99
C GLY A 123 -0.03 -22.14 -3.14
N CYS A 124 -0.11 -20.94 -3.75
CA CYS A 124 0.03 -19.69 -3.02
C CYS A 124 -1.14 -19.36 -2.10
N TYR A 125 -2.35 -19.76 -2.46
CA TYR A 125 -3.48 -19.66 -1.56
C TYR A 125 -3.27 -20.56 -0.33
N ALA A 126 -2.80 -21.80 -0.53
CA ALA A 126 -2.51 -22.72 0.56
C ALA A 126 -1.40 -22.19 1.49
N ASP A 127 -0.30 -21.71 0.90
CA ASP A 127 0.84 -21.15 1.65
C ASP A 127 0.39 -19.95 2.51
N LEU A 128 -0.51 -19.09 2.00
CA LEU A 128 -1.05 -17.95 2.74
C LEU A 128 -2.11 -18.31 3.79
N VAL A 129 -2.91 -19.37 3.58
CA VAL A 129 -3.83 -19.88 4.61
C VAL A 129 -3.04 -20.48 5.77
N ASP A 130 -1.95 -21.18 5.49
CA ASP A 130 -1.10 -21.77 6.53
C ASP A 130 -0.49 -20.67 7.42
N ARG A 131 0.06 -19.62 6.79
CA ARG A 131 0.63 -18.47 7.51
C ARG A 131 0.62 -17.21 6.65
N VAL A 132 0.36 -16.09 7.32
CA VAL A 132 0.61 -14.75 6.78
C VAL A 132 1.56 -14.00 7.69
N HIS A 133 2.51 -13.29 7.11
CA HIS A 133 3.57 -12.58 7.85
C HIS A 133 3.59 -11.07 7.54
N ARG A 134 3.04 -10.66 6.39
CA ARG A 134 3.18 -9.28 5.94
C ARG A 134 1.98 -8.82 5.12
N VAL A 135 1.64 -7.55 5.29
CA VAL A 135 0.85 -6.76 4.33
C VAL A 135 1.75 -5.66 3.75
N ALA A 136 1.70 -5.46 2.44
CA ALA A 136 2.39 -4.35 1.78
C ALA A 136 1.39 -3.53 0.96
N LEU A 137 1.43 -2.21 1.13
CA LEU A 137 0.60 -1.25 0.39
C LEU A 137 1.42 -0.55 -0.68
N LEU A 138 0.83 -0.37 -1.85
CA LEU A 138 1.35 0.53 -2.87
C LEU A 138 0.98 1.97 -2.52
N THR A 139 1.98 2.86 -2.56
CA THR A 139 1.86 4.29 -2.27
C THR A 139 2.77 5.09 -3.22
N TYR A 140 2.92 6.39 -2.98
CA TYR A 140 3.78 7.30 -3.74
C TYR A 140 5.04 7.64 -2.97
N SER A 141 6.17 7.82 -3.67
CA SER A 141 7.44 8.20 -3.04
C SER A 141 7.37 9.53 -2.28
N SER A 142 6.49 10.44 -2.70
CA SER A 142 6.20 11.71 -2.02
C SER A 142 5.56 11.56 -0.64
N CYS A 143 5.01 10.38 -0.31
CA CYS A 143 4.35 10.09 0.96
C CYS A 143 5.29 9.51 2.03
N SER A 144 6.61 9.50 1.82
CA SER A 144 7.58 8.82 2.71
C SER A 144 7.50 9.22 4.19
N ALA A 145 7.12 10.47 4.48
CA ALA A 145 6.95 11.01 5.83
C ALA A 145 5.48 11.33 6.18
N ALA A 146 4.53 10.85 5.37
CA ALA A 146 3.12 11.15 5.49
C ALA A 146 2.34 10.14 6.36
N TRP A 147 3.03 9.18 6.99
CA TRP A 147 2.41 8.10 7.76
C TRP A 147 3.09 7.94 9.12
N SER A 148 2.32 7.58 10.15
CA SER A 148 2.81 7.35 11.52
C SER A 148 1.94 6.36 12.28
N ASP A 149 2.37 6.01 13.51
CA ASP A 149 1.60 5.25 14.50
C ASP A 149 1.02 3.94 13.97
N VAL A 150 1.82 3.21 13.20
CA VAL A 150 1.41 1.91 12.65
C VAL A 150 1.31 0.90 13.78
N LYS A 151 0.15 0.27 13.91
CA LYS A 151 -0.11 -0.79 14.89
C LYS A 151 -0.78 -1.98 14.24
N VAL A 152 -0.47 -3.17 14.74
CA VAL A 152 -1.16 -4.43 14.42
C VAL A 152 -1.78 -4.94 15.72
N ASN A 153 -3.09 -5.07 15.75
CA ASN A 153 -3.86 -5.44 16.94
C ASN A 153 -3.54 -4.55 18.16
N GLY A 154 -3.30 -3.25 17.91
CA GLY A 154 -2.98 -2.26 18.94
C GLY A 154 -1.53 -2.27 19.44
N ILE A 155 -0.67 -3.13 18.88
CA ILE A 155 0.74 -3.30 19.25
C ILE A 155 1.63 -2.78 18.12
N ASP A 156 2.76 -2.17 18.47
CA ASP A 156 3.75 -1.73 17.48
C ASP A 156 4.39 -2.95 16.79
N PRO A 157 4.39 -3.01 15.44
CA PRO A 157 4.92 -4.15 14.72
C PRO A 157 6.43 -4.29 14.89
N VAL A 158 6.89 -5.54 14.98
CA VAL A 158 8.32 -5.88 15.03
C VAL A 158 8.61 -6.88 13.90
N PRO A 159 9.45 -6.53 12.90
CA PRO A 159 10.17 -5.26 12.77
C PRO A 159 9.24 -4.07 12.48
N ALA A 160 9.74 -2.88 12.74
CA ALA A 160 9.05 -1.63 12.41
C ALA A 160 8.69 -1.56 10.91
N PRO A 161 7.62 -0.84 10.54
CA PRO A 161 7.19 -0.76 9.15
C PRO A 161 8.28 -0.15 8.28
N LEU A 162 8.43 -0.68 7.06
CA LEU A 162 9.45 -0.26 6.12
C LEU A 162 8.81 0.46 4.93
N PHE A 163 9.23 1.70 4.68
CA PHE A 163 8.90 2.42 3.46
C PHE A 163 10.03 2.28 2.44
N LYS A 164 9.71 1.78 1.25
CA LYS A 164 10.71 1.56 0.19
C LYS A 164 10.29 2.22 -1.12
N PRO A 165 11.01 3.24 -1.61
CA PRO A 165 10.70 3.92 -2.86
C PRO A 165 11.20 3.17 -4.09
N TYR A 166 10.46 3.31 -5.19
CA TYR A 166 10.71 2.75 -6.53
C TYR A 166 10.29 3.75 -7.59
N GLY A 167 11.15 4.73 -7.88
CA GLY A 167 10.80 5.83 -8.78
C GLY A 167 9.69 6.70 -8.20
N GLY A 168 8.62 6.97 -8.95
CA GLY A 168 7.49 7.78 -8.50
C GLY A 168 6.58 7.10 -7.47
N GLN A 169 6.69 5.78 -7.31
CA GLN A 169 5.88 4.97 -6.41
C GLN A 169 6.72 4.44 -5.25
N ALA A 170 6.08 3.98 -4.18
CA ALA A 170 6.73 3.38 -3.02
C ALA A 170 5.87 2.30 -2.39
N GLU A 171 6.49 1.48 -1.55
CA GLU A 171 5.86 0.37 -0.86
C GLU A 171 5.95 0.61 0.65
N LEU A 172 4.81 0.61 1.35
CA LEU A 172 4.77 0.56 2.80
C LEU A 172 4.57 -0.89 3.24
N LYS A 173 5.58 -1.48 3.86
CA LYS A 173 5.57 -2.85 4.38
C LYS A 173 5.29 -2.87 5.86
N ILE A 174 4.27 -3.63 6.25
CA ILE A 174 3.89 -3.85 7.63
C ILE A 174 4.06 -5.35 7.88
N SER A 175 5.07 -5.70 8.67
CA SER A 175 5.37 -7.09 9.02
C SER A 175 4.89 -7.39 10.43
N PHE A 176 4.52 -8.62 10.69
CA PHE A 176 4.04 -9.10 11.98
C PHE A 176 4.50 -10.55 12.18
N PRO A 177 4.49 -11.09 13.41
CA PRO A 177 4.73 -12.50 13.65
C PRO A 177 3.89 -13.36 12.71
N GLU A 178 4.40 -14.52 12.28
CA GLU A 178 3.64 -15.42 11.42
C GLU A 178 2.31 -15.79 12.10
N MET A 179 1.20 -15.41 11.46
CA MET A 179 -0.14 -15.66 11.98
C MET A 179 -0.81 -16.78 11.17
N PRO A 180 -1.35 -17.82 11.81
CA PRO A 180 -2.22 -18.76 11.13
C PRO A 180 -3.53 -18.07 10.69
N HIS A 181 -4.24 -18.68 9.75
CA HIS A 181 -5.49 -18.11 9.21
C HIS A 181 -6.49 -17.64 10.28
N SER A 182 -6.67 -18.42 11.35
CA SER A 182 -7.61 -18.11 12.43
C SER A 182 -7.25 -16.85 13.22
N GLU A 183 -5.98 -16.47 13.27
CA GLU A 183 -5.51 -15.25 13.93
C GLU A 183 -5.43 -14.07 12.95
N ALA A 184 -5.09 -14.36 11.70
CA ALA A 184 -5.06 -13.37 10.64
C ALA A 184 -6.44 -12.74 10.40
N VAL A 185 -7.50 -13.56 10.33
CA VAL A 185 -8.86 -13.05 10.13
C VAL A 185 -9.32 -12.31 11.38
N GLY A 186 -9.76 -11.06 11.19
CA GLY A 186 -10.13 -10.15 12.27
C GLY A 186 -8.97 -9.34 12.83
N SER A 187 -7.72 -9.62 12.41
CA SER A 187 -6.59 -8.76 12.76
C SER A 187 -6.76 -7.36 12.16
N VAL A 188 -6.41 -6.35 12.96
CA VAL A 188 -6.61 -4.95 12.64
C VAL A 188 -5.27 -4.25 12.51
N ILE A 189 -5.06 -3.58 11.39
CA ILE A 189 -3.89 -2.74 11.12
C ILE A 189 -4.35 -1.29 11.14
N THR A 190 -3.77 -0.45 11.99
CA THR A 190 -4.08 0.98 12.06
C THR A 190 -2.86 1.83 11.80
N PHE A 191 -3.03 2.97 11.15
CA PHE A 191 -1.99 3.99 11.00
C PHE A 191 -2.61 5.36 10.74
N ASN A 192 -1.84 6.43 10.98
CA ASN A 192 -2.24 7.80 10.72
C ASN A 192 -1.61 8.31 9.43
N LEU A 193 -2.35 9.12 8.70
CA LEU A 193 -1.91 9.85 7.52
C LEU A 193 -1.93 11.34 7.77
N ALA A 194 -0.92 12.07 7.32
CA ALA A 194 -0.75 13.51 7.51
C ALA A 194 0.19 14.12 6.45
N GLY A 195 0.37 15.44 6.49
CA GLY A 195 1.38 16.13 5.69
C GLY A 195 1.13 16.05 4.18
N SER A 196 2.10 15.56 3.41
CA SER A 196 2.01 15.51 1.93
C SER A 196 0.93 14.56 1.40
N CYS A 197 0.49 13.60 2.22
CA CYS A 197 -0.58 12.66 1.87
C CYS A 197 -1.54 12.55 3.06
N PRO A 198 -2.43 13.56 3.25
CA PRO A 198 -3.24 13.70 4.47
C PRO A 198 -4.44 12.74 4.54
N ASP A 199 -4.78 12.10 3.42
CA ASP A 199 -5.86 11.15 3.29
C ASP A 199 -5.42 9.93 2.47
N LEU A 200 -6.22 8.87 2.55
CA LEU A 200 -5.88 7.59 1.93
C LEU A 200 -5.83 7.67 0.41
N VAL A 201 -6.65 8.51 -0.22
CA VAL A 201 -6.66 8.70 -1.68
C VAL A 201 -5.37 9.36 -2.15
N SER A 202 -4.87 10.35 -1.41
CA SER A 202 -3.58 10.99 -1.65
C SER A 202 -2.42 10.03 -1.39
N PHE A 203 -2.61 9.05 -0.50
CA PHE A 203 -1.59 8.07 -0.14
C PHE A 203 -1.49 6.90 -1.15
N THR A 204 -2.61 6.32 -1.60
CA THR A 204 -2.63 5.12 -2.46
C THR A 204 -3.25 5.32 -3.84
N GLY A 205 -3.89 6.47 -4.09
CA GLY A 205 -4.77 6.67 -5.23
C GLY A 205 -6.23 6.27 -4.95
N PRO A 206 -7.10 6.21 -5.97
CA PRO A 206 -8.54 5.93 -5.79
C PRO A 206 -8.85 4.51 -5.29
N TYR A 207 -7.87 3.60 -5.39
CA TYR A 207 -7.95 2.23 -4.89
C TYR A 207 -6.72 1.94 -4.03
N VAL A 208 -6.89 1.10 -3.02
CA VAL A 208 -5.78 0.58 -2.23
C VAL A 208 -5.28 -0.69 -2.90
N SER A 209 -4.12 -0.61 -3.55
CA SER A 209 -3.43 -1.81 -4.03
C SER A 209 -2.55 -2.38 -2.91
N TYR A 210 -2.73 -3.67 -2.63
CA TYR A 210 -2.02 -4.35 -1.55
C TYR A 210 -1.58 -5.76 -1.95
N SER A 211 -0.59 -6.28 -1.25
CA SER A 211 -0.21 -7.68 -1.29
C SER A 211 -0.05 -8.24 0.12
N MET A 212 -0.32 -9.54 0.26
CA MET A 212 0.01 -10.30 1.46
C MET A 212 1.06 -11.35 1.12
N ALA A 213 1.93 -11.67 2.08
CA ALA A 213 2.99 -12.65 1.89
C ALA A 213 3.10 -13.60 3.08
N GLU A 214 3.44 -14.85 2.78
CA GLU A 214 3.61 -15.94 3.74
C GLU A 214 4.95 -15.88 4.50
N SER A 215 5.89 -15.06 4.02
CA SER A 215 7.24 -14.95 4.57
C SER A 215 7.91 -13.63 4.17
N ASN A 216 9.08 -13.31 4.75
CA ASN A 216 9.89 -12.16 4.32
C ASN A 216 10.57 -12.35 2.94
N TYR A 217 10.83 -13.61 2.55
CA TYR A 217 11.49 -13.95 1.28
C TYR A 217 10.50 -13.96 0.09
N ASN A 218 9.20 -14.04 0.39
CA ASN A 218 8.02 -13.96 -0.48
C ASN A 218 8.11 -14.85 -1.73
N LYS A 219 7.54 -16.04 -1.63
CA LYS A 219 7.20 -16.85 -2.78
C LYS A 219 5.83 -16.42 -3.34
N CYS A 220 4.88 -16.07 -2.48
CA CYS A 220 3.52 -15.72 -2.89
C CYS A 220 3.21 -14.25 -2.57
N CYS A 221 2.83 -13.49 -3.60
CA CYS A 221 2.50 -12.06 -3.43
C CYS A 221 1.31 -11.71 -4.32
N PRO A 222 0.13 -12.30 -4.06
CA PRO A 222 -1.06 -11.92 -4.80
C PRO A 222 -1.33 -10.42 -4.60
N VAL A 223 -1.56 -9.72 -5.70
CA VAL A 223 -1.85 -8.28 -5.69
C VAL A 223 -3.34 -8.08 -5.84
N CYS A 224 -3.95 -7.46 -4.84
CA CYS A 224 -5.38 -7.18 -4.77
C CYS A 224 -5.64 -5.67 -4.70
N TYR A 225 -6.90 -5.29 -4.88
CA TYR A 225 -7.36 -3.90 -4.90
C TYR A 225 -8.63 -3.79 -4.07
N GLU A 226 -8.69 -2.83 -3.14
CA GLU A 226 -9.91 -2.49 -2.41
C GLU A 226 -10.29 -1.02 -2.61
N THR A 227 -11.57 -0.73 -2.51
CA THR A 227 -12.09 0.63 -2.40
C THR A 227 -12.21 1.04 -0.94
N PRO A 228 -11.65 2.18 -0.52
CA PRO A 228 -11.87 2.70 0.83
C PRO A 228 -13.36 2.95 1.10
N THR A 229 -13.80 2.62 2.30
CA THR A 229 -15.11 3.05 2.80
C THR A 229 -14.92 4.19 3.78
N THR A 230 -15.57 5.32 3.50
CA THR A 230 -15.61 6.43 4.44
C THR A 230 -16.54 6.06 5.58
N GLN A 231 -16.04 6.06 6.81
CA GLN A 231 -16.91 5.85 7.96
C GLN A 231 -17.85 7.05 8.06
N SER A 232 -19.16 6.83 7.88
CA SER A 232 -20.15 7.86 8.15
C SER A 232 -19.97 8.37 9.58
N PRO A 233 -20.07 9.69 9.83
CA PRO A 233 -20.03 10.20 11.19
C PRO A 233 -21.10 9.46 12.02
N PRO A 234 -20.81 9.13 13.29
CA PRO A 234 -21.82 8.52 14.15
C PRO A 234 -23.07 9.39 14.13
N PRO A 235 -24.28 8.81 14.10
CA PRO A 235 -25.50 9.58 14.13
C PRO A 235 -25.44 10.54 15.34
N PRO A 236 -25.87 11.81 15.17
CA PRO A 236 -25.90 12.74 16.28
C PRO A 236 -26.67 12.11 17.44
N PRO A 237 -26.28 12.38 18.70
CA PRO A 237 -27.05 11.93 19.85
C PRO A 237 -28.52 12.32 19.66
N PRO A 238 -29.49 11.47 20.05
CA PRO A 238 -30.88 11.88 20.03
C PRO A 238 -31.03 13.20 20.79
N SER A 239 -31.68 14.19 20.17
CA SER A 239 -31.98 15.45 20.84
C SER A 239 -32.63 15.15 22.19
N PRO A 240 -32.27 15.86 23.28
CA PRO A 240 -32.94 15.69 24.56
C PRO A 240 -34.44 15.88 24.35
N SER A 241 -35.24 14.94 24.86
CA SER A 241 -36.69 15.06 24.82
C SER A 241 -37.10 16.41 25.43
N PRO A 242 -38.07 17.11 24.84
CA PRO A 242 -38.60 18.34 25.43
C PRO A 242 -39.00 18.09 26.89
N PRO A 243 -38.74 19.04 27.81
CA PRO A 243 -39.26 18.92 29.17
C PRO A 243 -40.78 18.72 29.12
N SER A 244 -41.28 17.76 29.88
CA SER A 244 -42.73 17.51 29.95
C SER A 244 -43.45 18.80 30.37
N PRO A 245 -44.63 19.10 29.79
CA PRO A 245 -45.39 20.28 30.18
C PRO A 245 -45.73 20.21 31.68
N PRO A 246 -45.77 21.36 32.38
CA PRO A 246 -46.18 21.39 33.77
C PRO A 246 -47.62 20.86 33.90
N PRO A 247 -47.93 20.13 34.99
CA PRO A 247 -49.28 19.63 35.23
C PRO A 247 -50.30 20.80 35.27
N PRO A 248 -51.53 20.60 34.77
CA PRO A 248 -52.58 21.61 34.86
C PRO A 248 -52.81 21.99 36.32
N SER A 249 -52.94 23.29 36.57
CA SER A 249 -53.23 23.79 37.93
C SER A 249 -54.60 23.28 38.39
N PRO A 250 -54.75 22.90 39.68
CA PRO A 250 -56.04 22.50 40.21
C PRO A 250 -57.05 23.64 40.11
N PRO A 251 -58.34 23.33 39.89
CA PRO A 251 -59.40 24.35 39.89
C PRO A 251 -59.50 25.04 41.26
N LEU A 252 -59.71 26.36 41.24
CA LEU A 252 -59.95 27.16 42.45
C LEU A 252 -61.28 26.74 43.10
N PRO A 253 -61.34 26.60 44.44
CA PRO A 253 -62.58 26.29 45.13
C PRO A 253 -63.59 27.47 45.07
N PRO A 254 -64.91 27.18 45.13
CA PRO A 254 -65.98 28.17 45.13
C PRO A 254 -66.04 29.03 46.39
#